data_AF-A0A7J7D1N7-F1
#
_entry.id   AF-A0A7J7D1N7-F1
#
_cell.length_a   1.000
_cell.length_b   1.000
_cell.length_c   1.000
_cell.angle_alpha   90.00
_cell.angle_beta   90.00
_cell.angle_gamma   90.00
#
_symmetry.space_group_name_H-M   'P 1'
#
loop_
_entity.id
_entity.type
_entity.pdbx_description
1 polymer ?
#
loop_
_entity_poly.entity_id
_entity_poly.type
_entity_poly.pdbx_seq_one_letter_code
_entity_poly.pdbx_strand_id
1 'polypeptide(L)'
;MKFFYKICQNQPQRLSLAGLFVILLPVALPNLFGPLGRASPSLFSEWNAPKPVHLNLLKGAFNRHTSIRHESELWSPLPYHGWKPCIEPTTVPSLPRKSQGYIQVFLDGGLNQQRMGICDAVAVAKILNATLVIPHLEVNPVWQDSSSFMHIFDVDHFISVLHDDVSIVTELPSEYSWSSREYYATGIRATRIKTAPVHASADWYLENVLPILQSYGIAAIAPFSHRLAFENLPVNIQRLRCKVNFQALVFVPHIKALGETLVNRLRYSSGKLQSSGNEIQLGRMDDGGKEAGKFVVLHLRFDKDMAAHSACDFGGGKAEKLALAKYRQVIWQGRVLKTQFTDVELRNEGRCPLTPEEIGLLLAALGFNNNTRLYLASHKVYGGEARISTLQKLFPAMEDKKSLVSKEELAKVEGKASLLAAVDYYVSMQSDIFISASPGNMHNALVGHRAYLNLKTIRPNMILLSQLFLNKSMEWSEFQQAVIDGHRSRQGQIRLRKAEKSIYTYPAPDCMCQASSK
;
A
#
# COMPACT_ATOMS: atom_id res chain seq x y z
N MET A 1 -58.96 -22.46 -77.55
CA MET A 1 -59.72 -22.12 -76.32
C MET A 1 -58.79 -21.26 -75.45
N LYS A 2 -59.15 -19.98 -75.31
CA LYS A 2 -58.72 -18.92 -74.36
C LYS A 2 -57.31 -18.93 -73.69
N PHE A 3 -56.56 -17.85 -74.02
CA PHE A 3 -55.71 -16.93 -73.22
C PHE A 3 -54.58 -17.48 -72.30
N PHE A 4 -53.28 -17.25 -72.53
CA PHE A 4 -52.42 -16.03 -72.52
C PHE A 4 -52.00 -15.48 -71.13
N TYR A 5 -50.67 -15.39 -70.95
CA TYR A 5 -49.84 -14.32 -70.32
C TYR A 5 -48.88 -14.66 -69.15
N LYS A 6 -47.59 -14.65 -69.54
CA LYS A 6 -46.35 -14.17 -68.91
C LYS A 6 -45.90 -14.56 -67.49
N ILE A 7 -44.79 -15.29 -67.54
CA ILE A 7 -43.59 -15.27 -66.70
C ILE A 7 -43.25 -13.87 -66.15
N CYS A 8 -43.11 -13.80 -64.83
CA CYS A 8 -42.29 -12.82 -64.10
C CYS A 8 -41.73 -13.50 -62.84
N GLN A 9 -40.50 -14.01 -62.92
CA GLN A 9 -39.69 -14.31 -61.75
C GLN A 9 -38.72 -13.14 -61.56
N ASN A 10 -38.91 -12.36 -60.50
CA ASN A 10 -38.01 -11.28 -60.11
C ASN A 10 -37.61 -11.44 -58.64
N GLN A 11 -36.31 -11.66 -58.42
CA GLN A 11 -35.46 -11.50 -57.22
C GLN A 11 -35.85 -12.14 -55.87
N PRO A 12 -34.92 -12.91 -55.25
CA PRO A 12 -34.83 -13.00 -53.81
C PRO A 12 -33.69 -12.12 -53.25
N GLN A 13 -34.11 -11.14 -52.46
CA GLN A 13 -33.46 -10.47 -51.34
C GLN A 13 -32.00 -10.89 -51.00
N ARG A 14 -31.03 -10.12 -51.51
CA ARG A 14 -29.71 -9.96 -50.88
C ARG A 14 -29.80 -8.94 -49.75
N LEU A 15 -30.31 -9.33 -48.57
CA LEU A 15 -30.17 -8.56 -47.31
C LEU A 15 -30.73 -9.40 -46.16
N SER A 16 -29.98 -10.41 -45.71
CA SER A 16 -30.31 -11.16 -44.49
C SER A 16 -29.12 -11.92 -43.88
N LEU A 17 -28.08 -12.23 -44.66
CA LEU A 17 -26.94 -13.03 -44.16
C LEU A 17 -25.79 -12.24 -43.51
N ALA A 18 -25.85 -10.90 -43.47
CA ALA A 18 -24.85 -10.08 -42.77
C ALA A 18 -25.15 -9.86 -41.27
N GLY A 19 -26.40 -10.10 -40.83
CA GLY A 19 -26.80 -9.90 -39.42
C GLY A 19 -26.41 -11.03 -38.47
N LEU A 20 -26.29 -12.27 -38.98
CA LEU A 20 -25.97 -13.44 -38.16
C LEU A 20 -24.49 -13.56 -37.80
N PHE A 21 -23.59 -13.03 -38.63
CA PHE A 21 -22.15 -13.00 -38.33
C PHE A 21 -21.78 -12.00 -37.23
N VAL A 22 -22.57 -10.93 -37.05
CA VAL A 22 -22.32 -9.92 -35.99
C VAL A 22 -22.75 -10.42 -34.61
N ILE A 23 -23.69 -11.37 -34.54
CA ILE A 23 -24.21 -11.91 -33.28
C ILE A 23 -23.35 -13.09 -32.76
N LEU A 24 -22.69 -13.84 -33.64
CA LEU A 24 -21.91 -15.03 -33.26
C LEU A 24 -20.39 -14.81 -33.14
N LEU A 25 -19.84 -13.72 -33.68
CA LEU A 25 -18.43 -13.36 -33.51
C LEU A 25 -17.94 -13.26 -32.04
N PRO A 26 -18.75 -12.82 -31.05
CA PRO A 26 -18.31 -12.74 -29.65
C PRO A 26 -18.12 -14.10 -28.97
N VAL A 27 -18.71 -15.16 -29.52
CA VAL A 27 -18.69 -16.52 -28.92
C VAL A 27 -17.47 -17.32 -29.39
N ALA A 28 -16.99 -17.08 -30.62
CA ALA A 28 -15.87 -17.81 -31.20
C ALA A 28 -14.49 -17.20 -30.88
N LEU A 29 -14.44 -15.91 -30.49
CA LEU A 29 -13.20 -15.17 -30.21
C LEU A 29 -13.34 -14.30 -28.94
N PRO A 30 -13.46 -14.89 -27.73
CA PRO A 30 -13.63 -14.14 -26.49
C PRO A 30 -12.43 -13.20 -26.18
N ASN A 31 -11.28 -13.42 -26.82
CA ASN A 31 -10.08 -12.60 -26.66
C ASN A 31 -10.04 -11.34 -27.55
N LEU A 32 -10.87 -11.23 -28.61
CA LEU A 32 -10.91 -10.03 -29.45
C LEU A 32 -11.86 -8.94 -28.91
N PHE A 33 -12.88 -9.33 -28.13
CA PHE A 33 -13.91 -8.43 -27.58
C PHE A 33 -14.12 -8.64 -26.07
N GLY A 34 -13.02 -8.76 -25.32
CA GLY A 34 -13.05 -8.52 -23.87
C GLY A 34 -13.74 -7.17 -23.59
N PRO A 35 -14.42 -7.01 -22.44
CA PRO A 35 -15.38 -5.94 -22.26
C PRO A 35 -14.75 -4.59 -22.58
N LEU A 36 -15.39 -3.85 -23.48
CA LEU A 36 -15.22 -2.41 -23.72
C LEU A 36 -15.47 -1.56 -22.45
N GLY A 37 -15.63 -2.20 -21.29
CA GLY A 37 -15.43 -1.64 -19.95
C GLY A 37 -13.95 -1.44 -19.57
N ARG A 38 -13.00 -1.60 -20.50
CA ARG A 38 -11.75 -0.85 -20.41
C ARG A 38 -12.14 0.61 -20.33
N ALA A 39 -12.02 1.20 -19.15
CA ALA A 39 -11.97 2.64 -19.02
C ALA A 39 -10.75 3.11 -19.83
N SER A 40 -10.91 3.28 -21.15
CA SER A 40 -10.00 4.08 -21.94
C SER A 40 -9.91 5.40 -21.18
N PRO A 41 -8.76 5.73 -20.59
CA PRO A 41 -8.61 7.05 -20.01
C PRO A 41 -8.97 8.01 -21.15
N SER A 42 -9.76 9.05 -20.88
CA SER A 42 -9.77 10.14 -21.84
C SER A 42 -8.32 10.64 -21.86
N LEU A 43 -7.58 10.23 -22.88
CA LEU A 43 -6.13 10.46 -23.02
C LEU A 43 -5.82 11.96 -22.87
N PHE A 44 -6.79 12.81 -23.19
CA PHE A 44 -6.73 14.26 -23.12
C PHE A 44 -6.86 14.87 -21.72
N SER A 45 -7.46 14.20 -20.71
CA SER A 45 -7.62 14.78 -19.37
C SER A 45 -6.41 14.55 -18.47
N GLU A 46 -5.70 13.43 -18.65
CA GLU A 46 -4.50 13.11 -17.84
C GLU A 46 -3.27 13.95 -18.25
N TRP A 47 -3.27 14.55 -19.46
CA TRP A 47 -2.11 15.29 -19.98
C TRP A 47 -2.14 16.79 -19.70
N ASN A 48 -3.29 17.34 -19.32
CA ASN A 48 -3.42 18.75 -18.95
C ASN A 48 -3.27 18.89 -17.43
N ALA A 49 -2.06 18.72 -16.91
CA ALA A 49 -1.80 19.09 -15.53
C ALA A 49 -1.96 20.62 -15.39
N PRO A 50 -2.63 21.09 -14.33
CA PRO A 50 -2.80 22.50 -14.07
C PRO A 50 -1.44 23.14 -13.79
N LYS A 51 -1.38 24.44 -14.09
CA LYS A 51 -0.24 25.28 -13.73
C LYS A 51 -0.02 25.24 -12.22
N PRO A 52 1.23 25.45 -11.75
CA PRO A 52 1.51 25.52 -10.33
C PRO A 52 0.61 26.53 -9.63
N VAL A 53 0.06 26.14 -8.49
CA VAL A 53 -0.98 26.91 -7.77
C VAL A 53 -0.33 27.90 -6.79
N HIS A 54 0.82 27.55 -6.21
CA HIS A 54 1.47 28.27 -5.11
C HIS A 54 2.76 28.98 -5.59
N LEU A 55 2.64 29.80 -6.64
CA LEU A 55 3.79 30.45 -7.29
C LEU A 55 4.67 31.28 -6.35
N ASN A 56 4.07 32.02 -5.40
CA ASN A 56 4.82 32.82 -4.42
C ASN A 56 5.69 31.93 -3.52
N LEU A 57 5.10 30.86 -2.98
CA LEU A 57 5.83 29.90 -2.15
C LEU A 57 6.90 29.18 -2.96
N LEU A 58 6.64 28.81 -4.22
CA LEU A 58 7.64 28.19 -5.09
C LEU A 58 8.84 29.11 -5.34
N LYS A 59 8.60 30.40 -5.61
CA LYS A 59 9.68 31.37 -5.79
C LYS A 59 10.55 31.48 -4.53
N GLY A 60 9.93 31.48 -3.35
CA GLY A 60 10.66 31.44 -2.08
C GLY A 60 11.44 30.13 -1.89
N ALA A 61 10.82 28.99 -2.20
CA ALA A 61 11.44 27.67 -2.11
C ALA A 61 12.68 27.55 -3.02
N PHE A 62 12.64 28.07 -4.24
CA PHE A 62 13.80 28.04 -5.16
C PHE A 62 14.97 28.90 -4.68
N ASN A 63 14.68 30.00 -3.99
CA ASN A 63 15.70 30.91 -3.44
C ASN A 63 16.06 30.60 -1.98
N ARG A 64 15.55 29.49 -1.42
CA ARG A 64 15.71 29.16 0.00
C ARG A 64 17.18 28.96 0.35
N HIS A 65 17.54 29.39 1.56
CA HIS A 65 18.83 29.10 2.17
C HIS A 65 18.57 28.33 3.46
N THR A 66 18.96 27.05 3.50
CA THR A 66 18.87 26.26 4.73
C THR A 66 20.15 26.46 5.52
N SER A 67 20.05 26.83 6.79
CA SER A 67 21.23 26.92 7.65
C SER A 67 21.82 25.54 7.92
N ILE A 68 23.15 25.45 8.03
CA ILE A 68 23.87 24.20 8.33
C ILE A 68 23.31 23.53 9.60
N ARG A 69 22.96 24.34 10.60
CA ARG A 69 22.35 23.87 11.84
C ARG A 69 21.00 23.17 11.59
N HIS A 70 20.12 23.78 10.80
CA HIS A 70 18.82 23.21 10.52
C HIS A 70 18.91 21.92 9.71
N GLU A 71 19.84 21.86 8.75
CA GLU A 71 20.13 20.63 8.01
C GLU A 71 20.66 19.52 8.93
N SER A 72 21.59 19.84 9.84
CA SER A 72 22.10 18.90 10.83
C SER A 72 20.99 18.33 11.74
N GLU A 73 20.10 19.19 12.24
CA GLU A 73 18.93 18.79 13.05
C GLU A 73 17.92 17.94 12.25
N LEU A 74 17.70 18.26 10.98
CA LEU A 74 16.82 17.50 10.09
C LEU A 74 17.33 16.07 9.86
N TRP A 75 18.65 15.88 9.75
CA TRP A 75 19.27 14.58 9.52
C TRP A 75 19.73 13.87 10.80
N SER A 76 19.49 14.45 11.97
CA SER A 76 19.81 13.81 13.25
C SER A 76 18.92 12.59 13.49
N PRO A 77 19.46 11.51 14.10
CA PRO A 77 18.66 10.38 14.56
C PRO A 77 17.57 10.81 15.54
N LEU A 78 16.55 9.96 15.72
CA LEU A 78 15.55 10.16 16.76
C LEU A 78 16.17 9.94 18.14
N PRO A 79 15.83 10.79 19.14
CA PRO A 79 16.23 10.54 20.51
C PRO A 79 15.63 9.23 21.01
N TYR A 80 16.41 8.47 21.78
CA TYR A 80 15.94 7.24 22.39
C TYR A 80 15.02 7.56 23.58
N HIS A 81 13.75 7.16 23.48
CA HIS A 81 12.73 7.43 24.51
C HIS A 81 12.48 6.24 25.46
N GLY A 82 13.45 5.34 25.61
CA GLY A 82 13.33 4.22 26.54
C GLY A 82 12.35 3.14 26.12
N TRP A 83 11.99 3.04 24.83
CA TRP A 83 11.15 1.96 24.31
C TRP A 83 11.97 1.04 23.42
N LYS A 84 11.69 -0.26 23.49
CA LYS A 84 12.27 -1.27 22.62
C LYS A 84 11.20 -2.27 22.18
N PRO A 85 11.37 -2.96 21.06
CA PRO A 85 10.61 -4.17 20.77
C PRO A 85 10.48 -5.08 22.00
N CYS A 86 9.27 -5.55 22.29
CA CYS A 86 9.10 -6.64 23.25
C CYS A 86 9.57 -7.94 22.57
N ILE A 87 10.81 -8.37 22.88
CA ILE A 87 11.42 -9.61 22.34
C ILE A 87 11.28 -10.76 23.35
N GLU A 88 10.57 -10.55 24.47
CA GLU A 88 10.43 -11.59 25.49
C GLU A 88 9.89 -12.89 24.87
N PRO A 89 10.64 -14.01 24.97
CA PRO A 89 10.10 -15.29 24.58
C PRO A 89 8.88 -15.55 25.46
N THR A 90 7.73 -15.77 24.83
CA THR A 90 6.55 -16.23 25.54
C THR A 90 6.96 -17.53 26.23
N THR A 91 7.03 -17.52 27.57
CA THR A 91 7.18 -18.75 28.37
C THR A 91 6.12 -19.74 27.88
N VAL A 92 6.61 -20.84 27.33
CA VAL A 92 5.96 -21.71 26.34
C VAL A 92 4.56 -22.16 26.77
N PRO A 93 3.48 -21.78 26.05
CA PRO A 93 2.30 -22.61 25.95
C PRO A 93 2.53 -23.59 24.79
N SER A 94 2.81 -24.86 25.10
CA SER A 94 2.87 -25.91 24.08
C SER A 94 1.57 -25.89 23.28
N LEU A 95 1.67 -25.88 21.94
CA LEU A 95 0.50 -26.09 21.09
C LEU A 95 -0.26 -27.32 21.60
N PRO A 96 -1.57 -27.22 21.83
CA PRO A 96 -2.34 -28.39 22.27
C PRO A 96 -2.22 -29.49 21.21
N ARG A 97 -2.13 -30.74 21.67
CA ARG A 97 -1.83 -31.91 20.81
C ARG A 97 -2.83 -32.11 19.64
N LYS A 98 -4.03 -31.53 19.72
CA LYS A 98 -5.08 -31.65 18.71
C LYS A 98 -5.69 -30.28 18.38
N SER A 99 -5.67 -29.95 17.09
CA SER A 99 -6.34 -28.78 16.51
C SER A 99 -7.86 -29.00 16.44
N GLN A 100 -8.64 -27.92 16.53
CA GLN A 100 -10.10 -27.93 16.39
C GLN A 100 -10.58 -28.00 14.93
N GLY A 101 -9.66 -27.92 13.95
CA GLY A 101 -9.98 -27.94 12.52
C GLY A 101 -9.12 -26.98 11.71
N TYR A 102 -9.51 -26.71 10.47
CA TYR A 102 -8.81 -25.84 9.55
C TYR A 102 -9.55 -24.52 9.34
N ILE A 103 -8.83 -23.40 9.41
CA ILE A 103 -9.39 -22.09 9.07
C ILE A 103 -8.77 -21.56 7.79
N GLN A 104 -9.63 -21.18 6.85
CA GLN A 104 -9.27 -20.45 5.64
C GLN A 104 -9.74 -19.00 5.75
N VAL A 105 -8.89 -18.07 5.33
CA VAL A 105 -9.25 -16.64 5.25
C VAL A 105 -9.01 -16.12 3.84
N PHE A 106 -9.92 -15.26 3.38
CA PHE A 106 -9.89 -14.65 2.06
C PHE A 106 -9.74 -13.15 2.20
N LEU A 107 -8.51 -12.67 2.03
CA LEU A 107 -8.07 -11.31 2.34
C LEU A 107 -8.27 -10.38 1.15
N ASP A 108 -9.12 -9.37 1.31
CA ASP A 108 -9.34 -8.31 0.34
C ASP A 108 -8.52 -7.04 0.65
N GLY A 109 -8.44 -6.14 -0.34
CA GLY A 109 -7.68 -4.88 -0.23
C GLY A 109 -6.30 -4.94 -0.89
N GLY A 110 -5.48 -3.92 -0.65
CA GLY A 110 -4.10 -3.88 -1.15
C GLY A 110 -3.12 -4.55 -0.19
N LEU A 111 -1.86 -4.74 -0.62
CA LEU A 111 -0.78 -5.39 0.14
C LEU A 111 -0.78 -5.04 1.63
N ASN A 112 -0.78 -3.75 1.98
CA ASN A 112 -0.68 -3.31 3.37
C ASN A 112 -1.96 -3.55 4.21
N GLN A 113 -3.12 -3.68 3.56
CA GLN A 113 -4.35 -4.15 4.25
C GLN A 113 -4.29 -5.65 4.47
N GLN A 114 -3.88 -6.40 3.45
CA GLN A 114 -3.68 -7.84 3.54
C GLN A 114 -2.66 -8.19 4.63
N ARG A 115 -1.56 -7.44 4.78
CA ARG A 115 -0.60 -7.59 5.90
C ARG A 115 -1.29 -7.55 7.27
N MET A 116 -2.15 -6.55 7.51
CA MET A 116 -2.90 -6.45 8.76
C MET A 116 -3.90 -7.61 8.92
N GLY A 117 -4.58 -7.99 7.85
CA GLY A 117 -5.50 -9.13 7.85
C GLY A 117 -4.82 -10.47 8.13
N ILE A 118 -3.59 -10.69 7.64
CA ILE A 118 -2.79 -11.88 7.97
C ILE A 118 -2.51 -11.94 9.48
N CYS A 119 -2.13 -10.82 10.08
CA CYS A 119 -1.87 -10.73 11.51
C CYS A 119 -3.13 -11.07 12.33
N ASP A 120 -4.29 -10.58 11.91
CA ASP A 120 -5.58 -10.90 12.52
C ASP A 120 -5.96 -12.38 12.31
N ALA A 121 -5.67 -12.96 11.14
CA ALA A 121 -5.96 -14.36 10.84
C ALA A 121 -5.16 -15.34 11.71
N VAL A 122 -3.87 -15.07 11.93
CA VAL A 122 -3.04 -15.86 12.86
C VAL A 122 -3.58 -15.76 14.28
N ALA A 123 -3.97 -14.57 14.73
CA ALA A 123 -4.57 -14.37 16.04
C ALA A 123 -5.90 -15.11 16.20
N VAL A 124 -6.78 -15.06 15.20
CA VAL A 124 -8.04 -15.80 15.18
C VAL A 124 -7.82 -17.31 15.21
N ALA A 125 -6.86 -17.83 14.44
CA ALA A 125 -6.49 -19.24 14.49
C ALA A 125 -6.02 -19.66 15.89
N LYS A 126 -5.23 -18.81 16.58
CA LYS A 126 -4.83 -19.05 17.97
C LYS A 126 -6.01 -19.04 18.94
N ILE A 127 -6.92 -18.07 18.82
CA ILE A 127 -8.13 -17.97 19.66
C ILE A 127 -8.99 -19.23 19.53
N LEU A 128 -9.15 -19.73 18.31
CA LEU A 128 -9.98 -20.90 18.00
C LEU A 128 -9.25 -22.24 18.22
N ASN A 129 -7.96 -22.22 18.56
CA ASN A 129 -7.10 -23.39 18.55
C ASN A 129 -7.20 -24.21 17.24
N ALA A 130 -7.16 -23.50 16.11
CA ALA A 130 -7.31 -24.05 14.76
C ALA A 130 -5.99 -24.03 13.99
N THR A 131 -5.89 -24.91 13.00
CA THR A 131 -4.80 -24.90 12.02
C THR A 131 -5.10 -23.85 10.95
N LEU A 132 -4.23 -22.87 10.78
CA LEU A 132 -4.36 -21.86 9.74
C LEU A 132 -3.87 -22.42 8.40
N VAL A 133 -4.71 -22.35 7.38
CA VAL A 133 -4.26 -22.51 5.99
C VAL A 133 -3.67 -21.19 5.52
N ILE A 134 -2.56 -21.23 4.77
CA ILE A 134 -1.93 -20.01 4.23
C ILE A 134 -2.99 -19.07 3.64
N PRO A 135 -3.05 -17.80 4.08
CA PRO A 135 -4.10 -16.87 3.68
C PRO A 135 -4.24 -16.70 2.17
N HIS A 136 -5.46 -16.76 1.66
CA HIS A 136 -5.75 -16.49 0.26
C HIS A 136 -5.87 -14.97 0.03
N LEU A 137 -5.14 -14.44 -0.95
CA LEU A 137 -5.17 -13.03 -1.32
C LEU A 137 -6.14 -12.81 -2.49
N GLU A 138 -7.22 -12.07 -2.26
CA GLU A 138 -8.18 -11.73 -3.33
C GLU A 138 -7.60 -10.71 -4.31
N VAL A 139 -7.96 -10.86 -5.59
CA VAL A 139 -7.59 -9.91 -6.64
C VAL A 139 -8.27 -8.58 -6.38
N ASN A 140 -7.48 -7.52 -6.23
CA ASN A 140 -8.02 -6.19 -6.02
C ASN A 140 -8.57 -5.60 -7.33
N PRO A 141 -9.79 -5.00 -7.34
CA PRO A 141 -10.38 -4.48 -8.57
C PRO A 141 -9.62 -3.28 -9.19
N VAL A 142 -8.84 -2.54 -8.40
CA VAL A 142 -8.07 -1.37 -8.84
C VAL A 142 -6.75 -1.79 -9.47
N TRP A 143 -5.98 -2.64 -8.79
CA TRP A 143 -4.63 -3.01 -9.21
C TRP A 143 -4.56 -4.29 -10.05
N GLN A 144 -5.64 -5.10 -10.03
CA GLN A 144 -5.77 -6.34 -10.82
C GLN A 144 -4.58 -7.29 -10.65
N ASP A 145 -4.01 -7.33 -9.45
CA ASP A 145 -2.89 -8.19 -9.12
C ASP A 145 -3.38 -9.53 -8.54
N SER A 146 -2.94 -10.63 -9.15
CA SER A 146 -3.24 -12.00 -8.76
C SER A 146 -2.11 -12.70 -7.98
N SER A 147 -1.11 -11.95 -7.52
CA SER A 147 -0.01 -12.47 -6.72
C SER A 147 -0.54 -13.09 -5.42
N SER A 148 -0.28 -14.39 -5.26
CA SER A 148 -0.60 -15.13 -4.03
C SER A 148 0.31 -14.75 -2.86
N PHE A 149 -0.02 -15.22 -1.66
CA PHE A 149 0.80 -15.07 -0.46
C PHE A 149 2.26 -15.48 -0.70
N MET A 150 2.48 -16.62 -1.35
CA MET A 150 3.82 -17.19 -1.59
C MET A 150 4.65 -16.40 -2.60
N HIS A 151 4.00 -15.59 -3.46
CA HIS A 151 4.72 -14.70 -4.36
C HIS A 151 5.28 -13.46 -3.65
N ILE A 152 4.76 -13.13 -2.45
CA ILE A 152 5.05 -11.89 -1.74
C ILE A 152 5.85 -12.17 -0.47
N PHE A 153 5.42 -13.15 0.33
CA PHE A 153 5.98 -13.47 1.64
C PHE A 153 6.71 -14.81 1.62
N ASP A 154 7.78 -14.87 2.40
CA ASP A 154 8.56 -16.08 2.64
C ASP A 154 7.77 -17.03 3.55
N VAL A 155 7.22 -18.09 2.96
CA VAL A 155 6.32 -19.04 3.64
C VAL A 155 7.06 -19.87 4.67
N ASP A 156 8.27 -20.33 4.34
CA ASP A 156 9.06 -21.18 5.22
C ASP A 156 9.48 -20.41 6.46
N HIS A 157 9.92 -19.15 6.29
CA HIS A 157 10.19 -18.25 7.42
C HIS A 157 8.92 -17.98 8.24
N PHE A 158 7.79 -17.74 7.59
CA PHE A 158 6.51 -17.47 8.27
C PHE A 158 6.06 -18.64 9.15
N ILE A 159 6.11 -19.86 8.64
CA ILE A 159 5.76 -21.09 9.39
C ILE A 159 6.78 -21.33 10.51
N SER A 160 8.07 -21.21 10.22
CA SER A 160 9.15 -21.43 11.19
C SER A 160 9.06 -20.47 12.39
N VAL A 161 8.86 -19.17 12.14
CA VAL A 161 8.75 -18.17 13.22
C VAL A 161 7.52 -18.41 14.11
N LEU A 162 6.43 -18.95 13.56
CA LEU A 162 5.15 -19.12 14.25
C LEU A 162 4.89 -20.56 14.72
N HIS A 163 5.84 -21.48 14.56
CA HIS A 163 5.65 -22.91 14.79
C HIS A 163 5.19 -23.28 16.21
N ASP A 164 5.63 -22.52 17.23
CA ASP A 164 5.21 -22.70 18.63
C ASP A 164 3.89 -21.98 18.96
N ASP A 165 3.47 -21.03 18.11
CA ASP A 165 2.32 -20.18 18.37
C ASP A 165 1.05 -20.76 17.74
N VAL A 166 1.08 -21.14 16.46
CA VAL A 166 -0.08 -21.60 15.69
C VAL A 166 0.37 -22.65 14.67
N SER A 167 -0.39 -23.73 14.53
CA SER A 167 -0.19 -24.70 13.44
C SER A 167 -0.59 -24.09 12.10
N ILE A 168 0.32 -24.10 11.12
CA ILE A 168 0.09 -23.50 9.80
C ILE A 168 0.38 -24.54 8.72
N VAL A 169 -0.50 -24.65 7.72
CA VAL A 169 -0.32 -25.53 6.57
C VAL A 169 -0.43 -24.73 5.26
N THR A 170 0.35 -25.13 4.25
CA THR A 170 0.33 -24.50 2.93
C THR A 170 -0.92 -24.85 2.13
N GLU A 171 -1.38 -26.09 2.27
CA GLU A 171 -2.53 -26.64 1.56
C GLU A 171 -3.45 -27.38 2.52
N LEU A 172 -4.71 -27.53 2.10
CA LEU A 172 -5.67 -28.32 2.85
C LEU A 172 -5.40 -29.83 2.69
N PRO A 173 -5.72 -30.63 3.72
CA PRO A 173 -5.84 -32.08 3.58
C PRO A 173 -6.80 -32.47 2.44
N SER A 174 -6.59 -33.65 1.86
CA SER A 174 -7.34 -34.11 0.69
C SER A 174 -8.85 -34.23 0.94
N GLU A 175 -9.26 -34.55 2.17
CA GLU A 175 -10.67 -34.59 2.58
C GLU A 175 -11.38 -33.22 2.52
N TYR A 176 -10.62 -32.13 2.52
CA TYR A 176 -11.12 -30.75 2.41
C TYR A 176 -10.78 -30.09 1.07
N SER A 177 -10.28 -30.84 0.08
CA SER A 177 -9.93 -30.32 -1.25
C SER A 177 -11.09 -29.62 -1.99
N TRP A 178 -12.34 -29.94 -1.65
CA TRP A 178 -13.54 -29.26 -2.15
C TRP A 178 -13.67 -27.81 -1.65
N SER A 179 -12.99 -27.42 -0.58
CA SER A 179 -13.08 -26.12 0.08
C SER A 179 -12.20 -25.07 -0.61
N SER A 180 -12.57 -24.74 -1.85
CA SER A 180 -11.85 -23.79 -2.70
C SER A 180 -12.52 -22.42 -2.77
N ARG A 181 -11.79 -21.43 -3.30
CA ARG A 181 -12.35 -20.10 -3.54
C ARG A 181 -13.54 -20.15 -4.50
N GLU A 182 -13.46 -21.01 -5.51
CA GLU A 182 -14.47 -21.22 -6.54
C GLU A 182 -15.72 -21.86 -5.94
N TYR A 183 -15.54 -22.86 -5.07
CA TYR A 183 -16.64 -23.50 -4.34
C TYR A 183 -17.47 -22.45 -3.57
N TYR A 184 -16.81 -21.52 -2.88
CA TYR A 184 -17.46 -20.43 -2.16
C TYR A 184 -18.01 -19.32 -3.04
N ALA A 185 -17.57 -19.20 -4.30
CA ALA A 185 -18.08 -18.22 -5.25
C ALA A 185 -19.50 -18.55 -5.72
N THR A 186 -19.84 -19.83 -5.78
CA THR A 186 -21.07 -20.34 -6.42
C THR A 186 -22.32 -20.26 -5.56
N GLY A 187 -22.20 -20.04 -4.25
CA GLY A 187 -23.36 -20.01 -3.37
C GLY A 187 -23.06 -19.83 -1.89
N ILE A 188 -24.12 -19.82 -1.08
CA ILE A 188 -24.04 -19.78 0.38
C ILE A 188 -23.71 -21.20 0.87
N ARG A 189 -22.70 -21.31 1.73
CA ARG A 189 -22.22 -22.58 2.28
C ARG A 189 -22.19 -22.47 3.80
N ALA A 190 -22.56 -23.53 4.50
CA ALA A 190 -22.55 -23.57 5.97
C ALA A 190 -21.14 -23.32 6.53
N THR A 191 -20.10 -23.76 5.81
CA THR A 191 -18.70 -23.55 6.20
C THR A 191 -18.17 -22.16 5.84
N ARG A 192 -18.95 -21.30 5.17
CA ARG A 192 -18.54 -19.94 4.79
C ARG A 192 -19.14 -18.90 5.73
N ILE A 193 -18.26 -18.20 6.44
CA ILE A 193 -18.61 -17.06 7.29
C ILE A 193 -18.43 -15.75 6.52
N LYS A 194 -19.54 -15.10 6.19
CA LYS A 194 -19.57 -13.77 5.54
C LYS A 194 -19.95 -12.64 6.49
N THR A 195 -20.53 -12.97 7.64
CA THR A 195 -21.17 -12.04 8.57
C THR A 195 -20.27 -11.56 9.71
N ALA A 196 -18.98 -11.92 9.70
CA ALA A 196 -18.02 -11.46 10.70
C ALA A 196 -18.04 -9.92 10.80
N PRO A 197 -18.40 -9.34 11.96
CA PRO A 197 -18.39 -7.90 12.14
C PRO A 197 -17.02 -7.28 11.84
N VAL A 198 -17.01 -6.00 11.47
CA VAL A 198 -15.76 -5.24 11.50
C VAL A 198 -15.36 -5.09 12.97
N HIS A 199 -14.10 -5.38 13.30
CA HIS A 199 -13.59 -5.41 14.66
C HIS A 199 -14.35 -6.35 15.60
N ALA A 200 -14.65 -7.58 15.15
CA ALA A 200 -15.28 -8.59 16.00
C ALA A 200 -14.42 -8.92 17.23
N SER A 201 -15.08 -9.20 18.37
CA SER A 201 -14.41 -9.63 19.61
C SER A 201 -13.90 -11.07 19.49
N ALA A 202 -13.02 -11.47 20.41
CA ALA A 202 -12.59 -12.86 20.51
C ALA A 202 -13.78 -13.81 20.78
N ASP A 203 -14.69 -13.41 21.67
CA ASP A 203 -15.90 -14.18 22.01
C ASP A 203 -16.79 -14.41 20.80
N TRP A 204 -16.92 -13.42 19.91
CA TRP A 204 -17.69 -13.59 18.68
C TRP A 204 -17.18 -14.76 17.84
N TYR A 205 -15.85 -14.93 17.73
CA TYR A 205 -15.27 -16.07 17.02
C TYR A 205 -15.55 -17.40 17.73
N LEU A 206 -15.44 -17.43 19.06
CA LEU A 206 -15.75 -18.62 19.86
C LEU A 206 -17.22 -19.03 19.74
N GLU A 207 -18.13 -18.06 19.64
CA GLU A 207 -19.57 -18.33 19.55
C GLU A 207 -20.03 -18.65 18.12
N ASN A 208 -19.41 -18.07 17.08
CA ASN A 208 -19.92 -18.12 15.71
C ASN A 208 -19.06 -18.94 14.74
N VAL A 209 -17.77 -19.12 15.02
CA VAL A 209 -16.85 -19.82 14.11
C VAL A 209 -16.42 -21.17 14.69
N LEU A 210 -16.15 -21.26 15.99
CA LEU A 210 -15.79 -22.52 16.63
C LEU A 210 -16.83 -23.64 16.44
N PRO A 211 -18.16 -23.40 16.53
CA PRO A 211 -19.14 -24.46 16.31
C PRO A 211 -19.12 -25.01 14.88
N ILE A 212 -18.82 -24.16 13.89
CA ILE A 212 -18.67 -24.56 12.49
C ILE A 212 -17.43 -25.45 12.34
N LEU A 213 -16.29 -25.04 12.94
CA LEU A 213 -15.07 -25.85 12.95
C LEU A 213 -15.29 -27.21 13.59
N GLN A 214 -15.99 -27.27 14.72
CA GLN A 214 -16.26 -28.54 15.41
C GLN A 214 -17.22 -29.45 14.62
N SER A 215 -18.16 -28.87 13.87
CA SER A 215 -19.16 -29.63 13.09
C SER A 215 -18.62 -30.14 11.75
N TYR A 216 -17.81 -29.32 11.06
CA TYR A 216 -17.36 -29.61 9.69
C TYR A 216 -15.85 -29.88 9.58
N GLY A 217 -15.09 -29.60 10.63
CA GLY A 217 -13.62 -29.64 10.64
C GLY A 217 -12.95 -28.50 9.86
N ILE A 218 -13.72 -27.64 9.19
CA ILE A 218 -13.23 -26.53 8.39
C ILE A 218 -14.17 -25.32 8.40
N ALA A 219 -13.60 -24.13 8.40
CA ALA A 219 -14.32 -22.87 8.29
C ALA A 219 -13.58 -21.87 7.38
N ALA A 220 -14.32 -21.22 6.49
CA ALA A 220 -13.82 -20.22 5.56
C ALA A 220 -14.42 -18.85 5.85
N ILE A 221 -13.58 -17.86 6.15
CA ILE A 221 -14.03 -16.49 6.42
C ILE A 221 -13.73 -15.60 5.22
N ALA A 222 -14.79 -15.11 4.56
CA ALA A 222 -14.68 -14.38 3.31
C ALA A 222 -15.80 -13.32 3.15
N PRO A 223 -15.48 -12.01 3.12
CA PRO A 223 -14.13 -11.41 3.10
C PRO A 223 -13.52 -11.20 4.50
N PHE A 224 -12.20 -11.22 4.59
CA PHE A 224 -11.43 -11.04 5.83
C PHE A 224 -10.56 -9.77 5.78
N SER A 225 -11.14 -8.63 6.15
CA SER A 225 -10.42 -7.37 6.32
C SER A 225 -10.97 -6.64 7.53
N HIS A 226 -10.08 -6.22 8.43
CA HIS A 226 -10.41 -5.58 9.72
C HIS A 226 -11.43 -6.38 10.55
N ARG A 227 -11.28 -7.71 10.63
CA ARG A 227 -12.26 -8.59 11.27
C ARG A 227 -12.01 -8.87 12.75
N LEU A 228 -10.85 -8.46 13.30
CA LEU A 228 -10.56 -8.61 14.72
C LEU A 228 -10.45 -7.24 15.41
N ALA A 229 -10.99 -7.14 16.62
CA ALA A 229 -10.92 -5.95 17.45
C ALA A 229 -9.47 -5.55 17.81
N PHE A 230 -9.26 -4.27 18.13
CA PHE A 230 -7.99 -3.80 18.69
C PHE A 230 -7.98 -3.81 20.21
N GLU A 231 -9.16 -3.81 20.84
CA GLU A 231 -9.32 -3.74 22.29
C GLU A 231 -9.77 -5.07 22.88
N ASN A 232 -9.61 -5.22 24.19
CA ASN A 232 -10.08 -6.36 24.98
C ASN A 232 -9.57 -7.73 24.50
N LEU A 233 -8.43 -7.76 23.79
CA LEU A 233 -7.73 -8.99 23.47
C LEU A 233 -6.70 -9.33 24.56
N PRO A 234 -6.53 -10.62 24.91
CA PRO A 234 -5.47 -11.04 25.81
C PRO A 234 -4.09 -10.56 25.34
N VAL A 235 -3.22 -10.20 26.30
CA VAL A 235 -1.88 -9.63 26.02
C VAL A 235 -1.04 -10.54 25.12
N ASN A 236 -1.11 -11.85 25.31
CA ASN A 236 -0.41 -12.83 24.47
C ASN A 236 -0.92 -12.83 23.00
N ILE A 237 -2.21 -12.60 22.77
CA ILE A 237 -2.77 -12.48 21.42
C ILE A 237 -2.29 -11.19 20.74
N GLN A 238 -2.24 -10.08 21.47
CA GLN A 238 -1.69 -8.83 20.94
C GLN A 238 -0.20 -8.97 20.62
N ARG A 239 0.59 -9.57 21.53
CA ARG A 239 2.01 -9.89 21.29
C ARG A 239 2.20 -10.78 20.06
N LEU A 240 1.33 -11.78 19.86
CA LEU A 240 1.35 -12.61 18.66
C LEU A 240 1.11 -11.79 17.39
N ARG A 241 0.11 -10.89 17.36
CA ARG A 241 -0.12 -9.99 16.21
C ARG A 241 1.10 -9.12 15.92
N CYS A 242 1.78 -8.61 16.95
CA CYS A 242 3.01 -7.86 16.82
C CYS A 242 4.15 -8.71 16.21
N LYS A 243 4.35 -9.94 16.73
CA LYS A 243 5.33 -10.90 16.20
C LYS A 243 5.07 -11.20 14.72
N VAL A 244 3.82 -11.44 14.35
CA VAL A 244 3.45 -11.68 12.94
C VAL A 244 3.80 -10.48 12.07
N ASN A 245 3.37 -9.28 12.46
CA ASN A 245 3.53 -8.07 11.65
C ASN A 245 5.00 -7.65 11.44
N PHE A 246 5.81 -7.73 12.50
CA PHE A 246 7.17 -7.18 12.52
C PHE A 246 8.27 -8.23 12.35
N GLN A 247 7.99 -9.53 12.55
CA GLN A 247 9.01 -10.59 12.50
C GLN A 247 8.67 -11.70 11.50
N ALA A 248 7.43 -12.20 11.46
CA ALA A 248 7.07 -13.33 10.60
C ALA A 248 6.79 -12.92 9.14
N LEU A 249 6.23 -11.72 8.91
CA LEU A 249 5.92 -11.24 7.56
C LEU A 249 7.12 -10.57 6.87
N VAL A 250 8.03 -11.42 6.40
CA VAL A 250 9.18 -11.01 5.58
C VAL A 250 8.92 -11.29 4.10
N PHE A 251 9.43 -10.43 3.23
CA PHE A 251 9.27 -10.62 1.79
C PHE A 251 10.13 -11.77 1.26
N VAL A 252 9.71 -12.37 0.14
CA VAL A 252 10.48 -13.41 -0.57
C VAL A 252 11.86 -12.91 -1.02
N PRO A 253 12.87 -13.81 -1.17
CA PRO A 253 14.25 -13.43 -1.44
C PRO A 253 14.46 -12.49 -2.63
N HIS A 254 13.74 -12.69 -3.75
CA HIS A 254 13.92 -11.87 -4.94
C HIS A 254 13.44 -10.41 -4.75
N ILE A 255 12.43 -10.17 -3.91
CA ILE A 255 11.97 -8.82 -3.55
C ILE A 255 13.03 -8.15 -2.66
N LYS A 256 13.54 -8.87 -1.65
CA LYS A 256 14.60 -8.38 -0.75
C LYS A 256 15.85 -8.01 -1.54
N ALA A 257 16.33 -8.91 -2.39
CA ALA A 257 17.53 -8.68 -3.21
C ALA A 257 17.37 -7.45 -4.12
N LEU A 258 16.21 -7.28 -4.77
CA LEU A 258 15.94 -6.10 -5.57
C LEU A 258 15.93 -4.81 -4.72
N GLY A 259 15.29 -4.86 -3.54
CA GLY A 259 15.28 -3.76 -2.59
C GLY A 259 16.69 -3.39 -2.09
N GLU A 260 17.54 -4.37 -1.81
CA GLU A 260 18.94 -4.17 -1.42
C GLU A 260 19.75 -3.52 -2.53
N THR A 261 19.59 -3.99 -3.77
CA THR A 261 20.23 -3.36 -4.93
C THR A 261 19.83 -1.89 -5.09
N LEU A 262 18.53 -1.57 -4.95
CA LEU A 262 18.04 -0.20 -4.99
C LEU A 262 18.66 0.65 -3.88
N VAL A 263 18.68 0.15 -2.64
CA VAL A 263 19.26 0.84 -1.49
C VAL A 263 20.75 1.08 -1.71
N ASN A 264 21.50 0.09 -2.19
CA ASN A 264 22.93 0.25 -2.47
C ASN A 264 23.19 1.34 -3.51
N ARG A 265 22.40 1.37 -4.60
CA ARG A 265 22.50 2.44 -5.62
C ARG A 265 22.16 3.81 -5.04
N LEU A 266 21.18 3.89 -4.14
CA LEU A 266 20.79 5.11 -3.41
C LEU A 266 21.85 5.58 -2.40
N ARG A 267 22.56 4.66 -1.74
CA ARG A 267 23.60 4.96 -0.74
C ARG A 267 24.95 5.31 -1.37
N TYR A 268 25.33 4.65 -2.45
CA TYR A 268 26.70 4.65 -2.97
C TYR A 268 26.78 5.05 -4.43
N SER A 269 26.11 6.15 -4.81
CA SER A 269 26.01 6.61 -6.19
C SER A 269 27.28 6.39 -7.01
N SER A 270 27.13 5.83 -8.23
CA SER A 270 28.16 5.39 -9.17
C SER A 270 29.04 6.51 -9.75
N GLY A 271 29.46 7.49 -8.93
CA GLY A 271 30.46 8.48 -9.29
C GLY A 271 31.85 7.86 -9.35
N LYS A 272 32.19 7.33 -10.53
CA LYS A 272 33.42 6.60 -10.95
C LYS A 272 33.35 5.07 -10.86
N LEU A 273 32.40 4.46 -11.59
CA LEU A 273 32.67 3.16 -12.21
C LEU A 273 33.06 3.42 -13.68
N GLN A 274 34.27 3.96 -13.89
CA GLN A 274 34.93 3.84 -15.20
C GLN A 274 35.82 2.61 -15.13
N SER A 275 35.60 1.69 -16.08
CA SER A 275 36.47 0.60 -16.51
C SER A 275 37.30 -0.13 -15.46
N SER A 276 36.83 -1.30 -15.03
CA SER A 276 37.60 -2.51 -15.34
C SER A 276 36.67 -3.72 -15.22
N GLY A 277 36.79 -4.64 -16.18
CA GLY A 277 36.03 -5.87 -16.21
C GLY A 277 36.46 -6.87 -15.14
N ASN A 278 35.61 -7.88 -15.02
CA ASN A 278 35.74 -9.16 -14.32
C ASN A 278 35.22 -9.26 -12.88
N GLU A 279 34.26 -10.19 -12.78
CA GLU A 279 33.87 -11.04 -11.66
C GLU A 279 33.22 -10.42 -10.42
N ILE A 280 31.95 -10.81 -10.24
CA ILE A 280 31.14 -10.61 -9.05
C ILE A 280 31.70 -11.54 -7.97
N GLN A 281 32.49 -10.99 -7.06
CA GLN A 281 32.80 -11.63 -5.79
C GLN A 281 32.01 -10.90 -4.68
N LEU A 282 30.99 -11.57 -4.18
CA LEU A 282 30.18 -11.12 -3.05
C LEU A 282 31.01 -11.30 -1.76
N GLY A 283 31.85 -10.32 -1.45
CA GLY A 283 32.73 -10.28 -0.28
C GLY A 283 32.46 -9.05 0.59
N ARG A 284 32.36 -9.28 1.90
CA ARG A 284 32.30 -8.27 2.97
C ARG A 284 33.52 -7.34 2.93
N MET A 285 33.25 -6.05 3.09
CA MET A 285 34.06 -5.01 3.77
C MET A 285 35.59 -5.13 3.68
N ASP A 286 36.18 -4.38 2.77
CA ASP A 286 37.13 -3.30 3.11
C ASP A 286 37.49 -2.55 1.83
N ASP A 287 36.82 -1.43 1.54
CA ASP A 287 37.34 -0.45 0.58
C ASP A 287 36.98 0.97 1.02
N GLY A 288 37.94 1.60 1.72
CA GLY A 288 38.16 3.04 1.76
C GLY A 288 36.99 3.96 2.13
N GLY A 289 36.56 3.97 3.39
CA GLY A 289 36.11 5.17 4.13
C GLY A 289 35.01 6.08 3.53
N LYS A 290 34.30 5.71 2.47
CA LYS A 290 33.20 6.51 1.92
C LYS A 290 31.94 6.30 2.76
N GLU A 291 31.56 7.34 3.49
CA GLU A 291 30.32 7.37 4.27
C GLU A 291 29.12 7.15 3.35
N ALA A 292 28.21 6.25 3.76
CA ALA A 292 27.01 5.94 2.98
C ALA A 292 26.13 7.20 2.85
N GLY A 293 25.77 7.58 1.63
CA GLY A 293 24.95 8.76 1.37
C GLY A 293 23.56 8.66 2.00
N LYS A 294 23.04 9.75 2.54
CA LYS A 294 21.68 9.82 3.11
C LYS A 294 20.64 9.98 2.00
N PHE A 295 19.47 9.37 2.17
CA PHE A 295 18.34 9.53 1.26
C PHE A 295 17.00 9.54 1.98
N VAL A 296 16.04 10.23 1.38
CA VAL A 296 14.64 10.27 1.84
C VAL A 296 13.79 9.39 0.95
N VAL A 297 12.85 8.66 1.53
CA VAL A 297 11.78 8.03 0.76
C VAL A 297 10.51 8.86 0.88
N LEU A 298 10.01 9.31 -0.26
CA LEU A 298 8.71 9.94 -0.39
C LEU A 298 7.69 8.94 -0.95
N HIS A 299 6.75 8.54 -0.11
CA HIS A 299 5.55 7.84 -0.56
C HIS A 299 4.49 8.85 -1.00
N LEU A 300 4.43 9.10 -2.30
CA LEU A 300 3.61 10.18 -2.86
C LEU A 300 2.12 9.85 -2.84
N ARG A 301 1.74 8.59 -3.10
CA ARG A 301 0.35 8.10 -3.15
C ARG A 301 -0.63 9.06 -3.87
N PHE A 302 -0.17 9.66 -4.97
CA PHE A 302 -0.97 10.54 -5.81
C PHE A 302 -1.38 9.82 -7.09
N ASP A 303 -1.83 8.57 -6.95
CA ASP A 303 -2.32 7.76 -8.06
C ASP A 303 -3.78 8.11 -8.40
N LYS A 304 -4.24 7.73 -9.59
CA LYS A 304 -5.58 8.07 -10.08
C LYS A 304 -6.70 7.59 -9.15
N ASP A 305 -6.54 6.41 -8.54
CA ASP A 305 -7.51 5.86 -7.61
C ASP A 305 -7.56 6.67 -6.30
N MET A 306 -6.40 7.09 -5.77
CA MET A 306 -6.36 7.96 -4.60
C MET A 306 -6.95 9.33 -4.89
N ALA A 307 -6.54 9.95 -6.02
CA ALA A 307 -7.09 11.24 -6.45
C ALA A 307 -8.62 11.17 -6.59
N ALA A 308 -9.12 10.14 -7.27
CA ALA A 308 -10.56 9.94 -7.44
C ALA A 308 -11.29 9.69 -6.12
N HIS A 309 -10.79 8.79 -5.27
CA HIS A 309 -11.43 8.40 -4.01
C HIS A 309 -11.40 9.53 -2.97
N SER A 310 -10.40 10.42 -3.01
CA SER A 310 -10.31 11.58 -2.11
C SER A 310 -11.46 12.58 -2.29
N ALA A 311 -12.04 12.65 -3.50
CA ALA A 311 -13.03 13.64 -3.93
C ALA A 311 -12.55 15.11 -3.90
N CYS A 312 -11.27 15.36 -3.68
CA CYS A 312 -10.70 16.71 -3.61
C CYS A 312 -10.48 17.34 -5.00
N ASP A 313 -10.33 18.65 -5.01
CA ASP A 313 -9.91 19.45 -6.15
C ASP A 313 -8.38 19.61 -6.16
N PHE A 314 -7.76 19.26 -7.29
CA PHE A 314 -6.32 19.35 -7.51
C PHE A 314 -5.95 20.38 -8.58
N GLY A 315 -6.88 21.28 -8.89
CA GLY A 315 -6.64 22.45 -9.74
C GLY A 315 -6.82 22.20 -11.24
N GLY A 316 -7.13 20.98 -11.69
CA GLY A 316 -7.33 20.64 -13.11
C GLY A 316 -8.69 21.06 -13.69
N GLY A 317 -9.48 21.84 -12.95
CA GLY A 317 -10.73 22.41 -13.41
C GLY A 317 -11.84 21.40 -13.70
N LYS A 318 -12.83 21.80 -14.52
CA LYS A 318 -14.02 20.99 -14.82
C LYS A 318 -13.68 19.65 -15.49
N ALA A 319 -12.64 19.63 -16.33
CA ALA A 319 -12.22 18.42 -17.03
C ALA A 319 -11.69 17.35 -16.07
N GLU A 320 -10.80 17.73 -15.14
CA GLU A 320 -10.27 16.83 -14.11
C GLU A 320 -11.40 16.32 -13.19
N LYS A 321 -12.27 17.22 -12.72
CA LYS A 321 -13.42 16.87 -11.87
C LYS A 321 -14.32 15.81 -12.52
N LEU A 322 -14.64 15.99 -13.81
CA LEU A 322 -15.47 15.04 -14.55
C LEU A 322 -14.75 13.70 -14.76
N ALA A 323 -13.47 13.71 -15.08
CA ALA A 323 -12.68 12.50 -15.29
C ALA A 323 -12.59 11.66 -14.00
N LEU A 324 -12.32 12.30 -12.86
CA LEU A 324 -12.27 11.63 -11.56
C LEU A 324 -13.66 11.14 -11.12
N ALA A 325 -14.74 11.89 -11.41
CA ALA A 325 -16.11 11.46 -11.16
C ALA A 325 -16.48 10.20 -11.97
N LYS A 326 -16.14 10.18 -13.26
CA LYS A 326 -16.35 9.00 -14.12
C LYS A 326 -15.56 7.79 -13.59
N TYR A 327 -14.32 8.00 -13.18
CA TYR A 327 -13.51 6.93 -12.60
C TYR A 327 -14.13 6.38 -11.30
N ARG A 328 -14.67 7.25 -10.43
CA ARG A 328 -15.40 6.82 -9.24
C ARG A 328 -16.62 5.96 -9.55
N GLN A 329 -17.35 6.30 -10.62
CA GLN A 329 -18.49 5.52 -11.06
C GLN A 329 -18.09 4.12 -11.51
N VAL A 330 -16.96 3.99 -12.21
CA VAL A 330 -16.48 2.68 -12.69
C VAL A 330 -15.99 1.79 -11.54
N ILE A 331 -15.17 2.33 -10.64
CA ILE A 331 -14.51 1.51 -9.61
C ILE A 331 -15.41 1.26 -8.39
N TRP A 332 -16.11 2.30 -7.91
CA TRP A 332 -16.90 2.23 -6.68
C TRP A 332 -18.40 2.39 -6.92
N GLN A 333 -18.87 2.38 -8.17
CA GLN A 333 -20.30 2.56 -8.51
C GLN A 333 -20.89 3.85 -7.92
N GLY A 334 -20.06 4.89 -7.77
CA GLY A 334 -20.43 6.16 -7.17
C GLY A 334 -20.51 6.15 -5.64
N ARG A 335 -20.21 5.02 -4.97
CA ARG A 335 -20.29 4.85 -3.51
C ARG A 335 -19.03 5.34 -2.80
N VAL A 336 -18.67 6.60 -3.02
CA VAL A 336 -17.55 7.26 -2.34
C VAL A 336 -18.13 8.34 -1.42
N LEU A 337 -18.27 8.05 -0.13
CA LEU A 337 -18.90 8.96 0.85
C LEU A 337 -18.29 10.37 0.86
N LYS A 338 -16.99 10.49 0.55
CA LYS A 338 -16.29 11.78 0.49
C LYS A 338 -16.86 12.76 -0.53
N THR A 339 -17.63 12.30 -1.53
CA THR A 339 -18.27 13.19 -2.50
C THR A 339 -19.42 14.00 -1.92
N GLN A 340 -19.84 13.73 -0.69
CA GLN A 340 -20.86 14.50 0.03
C GLN A 340 -20.30 15.79 0.65
N PHE A 341 -18.98 15.93 0.71
CA PHE A 341 -18.29 17.08 1.30
C PHE A 341 -17.74 17.99 0.20
N THR A 342 -17.62 19.28 0.51
CA THR A 342 -16.92 20.26 -0.32
C THR A 342 -15.40 20.06 -0.26
N ASP A 343 -14.68 20.58 -1.25
CA ASP A 343 -13.21 20.54 -1.25
C ASP A 343 -12.61 21.22 0.00
N VAL A 344 -13.20 22.35 0.42
CA VAL A 344 -12.75 23.10 1.59
C VAL A 344 -12.90 22.28 2.86
N GLU A 345 -14.02 21.58 3.05
CA GLU A 345 -14.23 20.68 4.19
C GLU A 345 -13.22 19.52 4.19
N LEU A 346 -13.03 18.87 3.04
CA LEU A 346 -12.08 17.77 2.90
C LEU A 346 -10.64 18.20 3.19
N ARG A 347 -10.23 19.38 2.72
CA ARG A 347 -8.91 19.96 3.00
C ARG A 347 -8.77 20.32 4.47
N ASN A 348 -9.73 21.02 5.06
CA ASN A 348 -9.69 21.43 6.46
C ASN A 348 -9.63 20.22 7.42
N GLU A 349 -10.23 19.09 7.07
CA GLU A 349 -10.14 17.84 7.82
C GLU A 349 -8.85 17.02 7.52
N GLY A 350 -7.98 17.51 6.64
CA GLY A 350 -6.76 16.82 6.22
C GLY A 350 -7.01 15.51 5.44
N ARG A 351 -8.18 15.40 4.78
CA ARG A 351 -8.60 14.21 4.03
C ARG A 351 -8.08 14.17 2.58
N CYS A 352 -7.54 15.27 2.09
CA CYS A 352 -6.95 15.38 0.76
C CYS A 352 -5.47 14.96 0.77
N PRO A 353 -5.00 14.15 -0.19
CA PRO A 353 -3.57 13.95 -0.38
C PRO A 353 -2.91 15.25 -0.85
N LEU A 354 -1.65 15.45 -0.47
CA LEU A 354 -0.84 16.55 -1.02
C LEU A 354 -0.49 16.24 -2.48
N THR A 355 -0.60 17.25 -3.33
CA THR A 355 -0.07 17.22 -4.70
C THR A 355 1.47 17.17 -4.69
N PRO A 356 2.12 16.77 -5.81
CA PRO A 356 3.57 16.83 -5.92
C PRO A 356 4.17 18.22 -5.65
N GLU A 357 3.45 19.29 -6.02
CA GLU A 357 3.84 20.66 -5.69
C GLU A 357 3.80 20.92 -4.18
N GLU A 358 2.68 20.63 -3.52
CA GLU A 358 2.48 20.87 -2.09
C GLU A 358 3.48 20.06 -1.23
N ILE A 359 3.72 18.78 -1.56
CA ILE A 359 4.71 17.98 -0.82
C ILE A 359 6.14 18.48 -1.09
N GLY A 360 6.43 18.98 -2.28
CA GLY A 360 7.73 19.60 -2.60
C GLY A 360 7.98 20.85 -1.75
N LEU A 361 6.97 21.70 -1.62
CA LEU A 361 7.02 22.89 -0.74
C LEU A 361 7.19 22.51 0.73
N LEU A 362 6.48 21.49 1.21
CA LEU A 362 6.67 20.95 2.56
C LEU A 362 8.11 20.50 2.80
N LEU A 363 8.66 19.68 1.90
CA LEU A 363 10.04 19.19 2.01
C LEU A 363 11.04 20.34 2.03
N ALA A 364 10.88 21.31 1.13
CA ALA A 364 11.74 22.48 1.07
C ALA A 364 11.67 23.31 2.37
N ALA A 365 10.48 23.50 2.93
CA ALA A 365 10.27 24.24 4.17
C ALA A 365 10.83 23.51 5.41
N LEU A 366 10.81 22.17 5.43
CA LEU A 366 11.43 21.35 6.46
C LEU A 366 12.97 21.36 6.43
N GLY A 367 13.58 21.97 5.41
CA GLY A 367 15.02 22.14 5.29
C GLY A 367 15.69 21.27 4.22
N PHE A 368 14.97 20.38 3.54
CA PHE A 368 15.56 19.60 2.45
C PHE A 368 15.97 20.52 1.29
N ASN A 369 17.20 20.34 0.80
CA ASN A 369 17.79 21.14 -0.28
C ASN A 369 17.74 20.39 -1.63
N ASN A 370 18.15 21.05 -2.70
CA ASN A 370 18.18 20.47 -4.06
C ASN A 370 19.18 19.30 -4.21
N ASN A 371 20.14 19.15 -3.30
CA ASN A 371 21.08 18.03 -3.27
C ASN A 371 20.52 16.82 -2.50
N THR A 372 19.35 16.94 -1.87
CA THR A 372 18.71 15.84 -1.17
C THR A 372 18.32 14.74 -2.16
N ARG A 373 18.91 13.55 -1.98
CA ARG A 373 18.54 12.37 -2.76
C ARG A 373 17.19 11.85 -2.31
N LEU A 374 16.24 11.78 -3.23
CA LEU A 374 14.85 11.45 -2.96
C LEU A 374 14.45 10.20 -3.74
N TYR A 375 14.04 9.15 -3.05
CA TYR A 375 13.42 7.99 -3.68
C TYR A 375 11.89 8.14 -3.68
N LEU A 376 11.30 8.11 -4.87
CA LEU A 376 9.86 8.23 -5.07
C LEU A 376 9.19 6.85 -5.04
N ALA A 377 8.53 6.55 -3.93
CA ALA A 377 7.65 5.39 -3.79
C ALA A 377 6.24 5.74 -4.32
N SER A 378 5.98 5.37 -5.57
CA SER A 378 4.68 5.57 -6.24
C SER A 378 4.47 4.52 -7.33
N HIS A 379 3.21 4.29 -7.71
CA HIS A 379 2.85 3.44 -8.83
C HIS A 379 2.76 4.24 -10.14
N LYS A 380 1.68 5.01 -10.33
CA LYS A 380 1.54 5.93 -11.47
C LYS A 380 0.97 7.25 -10.97
N VAL A 381 1.82 8.27 -10.96
CA VAL A 381 1.43 9.64 -10.56
C VAL A 381 0.33 10.14 -11.51
N TYR A 382 -0.81 10.52 -10.94
CA TYR A 382 -1.92 11.10 -11.67
C TYR A 382 -1.52 12.46 -12.23
N GLY A 383 -1.79 12.66 -13.53
CA GLY A 383 -1.30 13.83 -14.26
C GLY A 383 0.08 13.65 -14.88
N GLY A 384 0.82 12.58 -14.54
CA GLY A 384 2.07 12.18 -15.20
C GLY A 384 3.28 13.07 -14.88
N GLU A 385 4.16 13.24 -15.88
CA GLU A 385 5.05 14.41 -15.94
C GLU A 385 4.18 15.69 -15.99
N ALA A 386 4.63 16.93 -16.11
CA ALA A 386 3.79 18.11 -15.82
C ALA A 386 3.33 18.18 -14.34
N ARG A 387 2.61 17.20 -13.77
CA ARG A 387 2.25 17.18 -12.34
C ARG A 387 3.46 17.01 -11.45
N ILE A 388 4.39 16.12 -11.80
CA ILE A 388 5.59 15.87 -10.98
C ILE A 388 6.72 16.87 -11.26
N SER A 389 6.69 17.59 -12.38
CA SER A 389 7.74 18.52 -12.81
C SER A 389 8.20 19.51 -11.74
N THR A 390 7.27 20.06 -10.95
CA THR A 390 7.59 21.01 -9.87
C THR A 390 8.40 20.35 -8.76
N LEU A 391 8.03 19.12 -8.38
CA LEU A 391 8.77 18.35 -7.39
C LEU A 391 10.18 17.99 -7.88
N GLN A 392 10.32 17.60 -9.15
CA GLN A 392 11.61 17.33 -9.79
C GLN A 392 12.51 18.56 -9.84
N LYS A 393 11.96 19.74 -10.11
CA LYS A 393 12.73 21.00 -10.07
C LYS A 393 13.24 21.35 -8.68
N LEU A 394 12.44 21.08 -7.64
CA LEU A 394 12.84 21.31 -6.25
C LEU A 394 13.88 20.29 -5.75
N PHE A 395 13.80 19.05 -6.26
CA PHE A 395 14.67 17.92 -5.91
C PHE A 395 15.16 17.19 -7.17
N PRO A 396 16.20 17.71 -7.86
CA PRO A 396 16.73 17.13 -9.08
C PRO A 396 17.33 15.73 -8.93
N ALA A 397 17.83 15.39 -7.73
CA ALA A 397 18.33 14.05 -7.39
C ALA A 397 17.20 13.08 -6.99
N MET A 398 16.00 13.27 -7.54
CA MET A 398 14.88 12.37 -7.33
C MET A 398 14.92 11.20 -8.30
N GLU A 399 14.87 10.00 -7.76
CA GLU A 399 14.90 8.73 -8.49
C GLU A 399 13.69 7.87 -8.08
N ASP A 400 13.29 6.96 -8.95
CA ASP A 400 12.29 5.94 -8.65
C ASP A 400 12.83 4.54 -8.96
N LYS A 401 12.05 3.51 -8.63
CA LYS A 401 12.38 2.12 -8.96
C LYS A 401 12.82 1.95 -10.40
N LYS A 402 12.09 2.52 -11.37
CA LYS A 402 12.31 2.29 -12.79
C LYS A 402 13.62 2.93 -13.26
N SER A 403 13.97 4.08 -12.70
CA SER A 403 15.24 4.75 -12.99
C SER A 403 16.45 4.03 -12.39
N LEU A 404 16.25 3.28 -11.32
CA LEU A 404 17.33 2.66 -10.55
C LEU A 404 17.60 1.20 -10.90
N VAL A 405 16.73 0.50 -11.63
CA VAL A 405 16.87 -0.94 -11.94
C VAL A 405 17.09 -1.19 -13.43
N SER A 406 17.78 -2.29 -13.75
CA SER A 406 17.83 -2.79 -15.12
C SER A 406 16.48 -3.40 -15.53
N LYS A 407 16.28 -3.63 -16.83
CA LYS A 407 15.06 -4.28 -17.33
C LYS A 407 14.93 -5.71 -16.81
N GLU A 408 16.05 -6.42 -16.71
CA GLU A 408 16.13 -7.80 -16.24
C GLU A 408 15.81 -7.91 -14.74
N GLU A 409 16.28 -6.94 -13.94
CA GLU A 409 15.94 -6.84 -12.53
C GLU A 409 14.45 -6.50 -12.34
N LEU A 410 13.91 -5.56 -13.12
CA LEU A 410 12.52 -5.14 -13.06
C LEU A 410 11.54 -6.26 -13.45
N ALA A 411 11.89 -7.06 -14.47
CA ALA A 411 11.03 -8.12 -15.00
C ALA A 411 10.57 -9.14 -13.94
N LYS A 412 11.31 -9.29 -12.84
CA LYS A 412 10.95 -10.17 -11.71
C LYS A 412 9.70 -9.69 -10.94
N VAL A 413 9.42 -8.39 -10.96
CA VAL A 413 8.32 -7.76 -10.21
C VAL A 413 7.36 -6.95 -11.11
N GLU A 414 7.70 -6.78 -12.39
CA GLU A 414 6.90 -6.03 -13.35
C GLU A 414 5.50 -6.62 -13.53
N GLY A 415 4.51 -5.75 -13.73
CA GLY A 415 3.11 -6.15 -13.87
C GLY A 415 2.43 -6.60 -12.57
N LYS A 416 3.16 -6.71 -11.45
CA LYS A 416 2.65 -7.14 -10.15
C LYS A 416 2.70 -5.98 -9.15
N ALA A 417 1.58 -5.26 -9.02
CA ALA A 417 1.47 -4.08 -8.16
C ALA A 417 1.85 -4.34 -6.69
N SER A 418 1.48 -5.50 -6.15
CA SER A 418 1.82 -5.95 -4.79
C SER A 418 3.32 -6.19 -4.63
N LEU A 419 4.00 -6.78 -5.61
CA LEU A 419 5.45 -6.97 -5.54
C LEU A 419 6.19 -5.63 -5.66
N LEU A 420 5.74 -4.75 -6.55
CA LEU A 420 6.28 -3.38 -6.65
C LEU A 420 6.11 -2.59 -5.35
N ALA A 421 4.94 -2.70 -4.71
CA ALA A 421 4.68 -2.08 -3.41
C ALA A 421 5.51 -2.70 -2.28
N ALA A 422 5.81 -4.00 -2.36
CA ALA A 422 6.70 -4.69 -1.41
C ALA A 422 8.15 -4.21 -1.53
N VAL A 423 8.65 -4.00 -2.76
CA VAL A 423 9.96 -3.37 -3.00
C VAL A 423 10.00 -1.96 -2.41
N ASP A 424 8.98 -1.13 -2.69
CA ASP A 424 8.88 0.22 -2.11
C ASP A 424 8.85 0.20 -0.59
N TYR A 425 8.14 -0.76 0.00
CA TYR A 425 8.09 -0.95 1.45
C TYR A 425 9.47 -1.29 2.00
N TYR A 426 10.21 -2.20 1.34
CA TYR A 426 11.57 -2.56 1.74
C TYR A 426 12.50 -1.34 1.70
N VAL A 427 12.55 -0.61 0.58
CA VAL A 427 13.39 0.60 0.44
C VAL A 427 13.00 1.66 1.48
N SER A 428 11.71 1.82 1.75
CA SER A 428 11.19 2.72 2.80
C SER A 428 11.65 2.37 4.20
N MET A 429 11.91 1.08 4.50
CA MET A 429 12.45 0.67 5.80
C MET A 429 13.95 0.96 5.93
N GLN A 430 14.68 1.01 4.82
CA GLN A 430 16.13 1.24 4.77
C GLN A 430 16.53 2.72 4.65
N SER A 431 15.56 3.62 4.48
CA SER A 431 15.81 5.06 4.35
C SER A 431 16.09 5.74 5.69
N ASP A 432 16.86 6.84 5.66
CA ASP A 432 17.10 7.65 6.87
C ASP A 432 15.82 8.35 7.31
N ILE A 433 15.06 8.85 6.35
CA ILE A 433 13.79 9.54 6.58
C ILE A 433 12.75 8.96 5.64
N PHE A 434 11.57 8.68 6.20
CA PHE A 434 10.37 8.35 5.44
C PHE A 434 9.34 9.47 5.61
N ILE A 435 8.66 9.84 4.53
CA ILE A 435 7.56 10.80 4.53
C ILE A 435 6.50 10.35 3.51
N SER A 436 5.23 10.63 3.80
CA SER A 436 4.11 10.26 2.93
C SER A 436 3.23 11.47 2.66
N ALA A 437 2.93 11.76 1.40
CA ALA A 437 2.07 12.86 0.99
C ALA A 437 0.57 12.61 1.25
N SER A 438 0.22 11.39 1.66
CA SER A 438 -1.16 11.03 1.99
C SER A 438 -1.20 10.10 3.22
N PRO A 439 -2.20 10.26 4.11
CA PRO A 439 -2.54 9.23 5.07
C PRO A 439 -3.20 8.05 4.34
N GLY A 440 -2.70 6.84 4.55
CA GLY A 440 -3.20 5.63 3.90
C GLY A 440 -2.58 4.36 4.45
N ASN A 441 -2.88 3.22 3.84
CA ASN A 441 -2.49 1.91 4.38
C ASN A 441 -0.97 1.72 4.45
N MET A 442 -0.23 2.08 3.38
CA MET A 442 1.23 2.01 3.38
C MET A 442 1.86 3.01 4.37
N HIS A 443 1.32 4.23 4.45
CA HIS A 443 1.74 5.22 5.45
C HIS A 443 1.60 4.66 6.86
N ASN A 444 0.43 4.11 7.20
CA ASN A 444 0.15 3.57 8.53
C ASN A 444 1.06 2.38 8.88
N ALA A 445 1.27 1.46 7.92
CA ALA A 445 2.13 0.31 8.10
C ALA A 445 3.61 0.71 8.28
N LEU A 446 4.12 1.66 7.50
CA LEU A 446 5.50 2.13 7.62
C LEU A 446 5.71 2.99 8.86
N VAL A 447 4.77 3.87 9.21
CA VAL A 447 4.84 4.64 10.46
C VAL A 447 4.96 3.71 11.67
N GLY A 448 4.14 2.66 11.73
CA GLY A 448 4.19 1.71 12.85
C GLY A 448 5.48 0.89 12.86
N HIS A 449 5.91 0.35 11.71
CA HIS A 449 7.13 -0.45 11.64
C HIS A 449 8.40 0.36 11.89
N ARG A 450 8.48 1.57 11.34
CA ARG A 450 9.60 2.48 11.63
C ARG A 450 9.60 2.91 13.10
N ALA A 451 8.44 3.18 13.71
CA ALA A 451 8.37 3.47 15.14
C ALA A 451 8.81 2.28 16.02
N TYR A 452 8.44 1.04 15.64
CA TYR A 452 8.87 -0.19 16.32
C TYR A 452 10.41 -0.34 16.35
N LEU A 453 11.10 0.16 15.32
CA LEU A 453 12.57 0.16 15.21
C LEU A 453 13.23 1.52 15.56
N ASN A 454 12.49 2.47 16.12
CA ASN A 454 12.96 3.83 16.42
C ASN A 454 13.60 4.57 15.22
N LEU A 455 13.03 4.42 14.03
CA LEU A 455 13.47 5.04 12.78
C LEU A 455 12.69 6.33 12.47
N LYS A 456 13.39 7.35 11.96
CA LYS A 456 12.81 8.69 11.71
C LYS A 456 11.74 8.67 10.64
N THR A 457 10.57 9.22 10.93
CA THR A 457 9.42 9.28 10.02
C THR A 457 8.71 10.62 10.16
N ILE A 458 8.78 11.46 9.14
CA ILE A 458 8.07 12.74 9.15
C ILE A 458 6.61 12.48 8.78
N ARG A 459 5.69 12.85 9.68
CA ARG A 459 4.25 12.73 9.46
C ARG A 459 3.67 14.11 9.15
N PRO A 460 3.32 14.40 7.88
CA PRO A 460 2.73 15.69 7.53
C PRO A 460 1.53 16.06 8.39
N ASN A 461 1.47 17.31 8.82
CA ASN A 461 0.33 17.88 9.50
C ASN A 461 -0.70 18.35 8.46
N MET A 462 -1.48 17.40 7.92
CA MET A 462 -2.38 17.66 6.79
C MET A 462 -3.38 18.79 7.02
N ILE A 463 -3.89 18.91 8.26
CA ILE A 463 -4.83 19.99 8.65
C ILE A 463 -4.12 21.35 8.60
N LEU A 464 -2.96 21.47 9.24
CA LEU A 464 -2.16 22.70 9.20
C LEU A 464 -1.78 23.06 7.77
N LEU A 465 -1.25 22.10 7.01
CA LEU A 465 -0.80 22.34 5.64
C LEU A 465 -1.95 22.81 4.74
N SER A 466 -3.14 22.26 4.94
CA SER A 466 -4.33 22.68 4.21
C SER A 466 -4.69 24.14 4.49
N GLN A 467 -4.59 24.59 5.75
CA GLN A 467 -4.78 26.00 6.10
C GLN A 467 -3.71 26.90 5.48
N LEU A 468 -2.44 26.48 5.52
CA LEU A 468 -1.33 27.24 4.93
C LEU A 468 -1.48 27.38 3.41
N PHE A 469 -1.83 26.31 2.69
CA PHE A 469 -1.99 26.33 1.23
C PHE A 469 -3.25 27.10 0.77
N LEU A 470 -4.27 27.25 1.62
CA LEU A 470 -5.42 28.11 1.32
C LEU A 470 -5.06 29.61 1.32
N ASN A 471 -4.01 30.01 2.04
CA ASN A 471 -3.55 31.40 2.06
C ASN A 471 -2.65 31.72 0.85
N LYS A 472 -3.25 32.29 -0.20
CA LYS A 472 -2.55 32.63 -1.45
C LYS A 472 -1.56 33.79 -1.33
N SER A 473 -1.68 34.60 -0.28
CA SER A 473 -0.83 35.78 -0.04
C SER A 473 0.31 35.49 0.94
N MET A 474 0.46 34.23 1.37
CA MET A 474 1.47 33.83 2.34
C MET A 474 2.88 33.98 1.78
N GLU A 475 3.76 34.61 2.56
CA GLU A 475 5.18 34.73 2.25
C GLU A 475 5.93 33.45 2.64
N TRP A 476 7.05 33.20 1.96
CA TRP A 476 7.83 31.97 2.18
C TRP A 476 8.35 31.82 3.61
N SER A 477 8.84 32.90 4.22
CA SER A 477 9.37 32.87 5.59
C SER A 477 8.28 32.50 6.61
N GLU A 478 7.07 33.02 6.44
CA GLU A 478 5.91 32.68 7.26
C GLU A 478 5.51 31.20 7.07
N PHE A 479 5.40 30.76 5.82
CA PHE A 479 5.11 29.36 5.49
C PHE A 479 6.14 28.41 6.11
N GLN A 480 7.43 28.72 5.93
CA GLN A 480 8.53 27.91 6.43
C GLN A 480 8.48 27.80 7.96
N GLN A 481 8.31 28.92 8.67
CA GLN A 481 8.24 28.93 10.13
C GLN A 481 7.05 28.09 10.64
N ALA A 482 5.86 28.28 10.04
CA ALA A 482 4.67 27.52 10.41
C ALA A 482 4.85 26.01 10.16
N VAL A 483 5.50 25.63 9.05
CA VAL A 483 5.83 24.23 8.76
C VAL A 483 6.78 23.65 9.80
N ILE A 484 7.87 24.35 10.12
CA ILE A 484 8.87 23.89 11.09
C ILE A 484 8.21 23.66 12.46
N ASP A 485 7.44 24.64 12.94
CA ASP A 485 6.77 24.54 14.24
C ASP A 485 5.70 23.45 14.25
N GLY A 486 4.92 23.35 13.17
CA GLY A 486 3.87 22.35 13.01
C GLY A 486 4.35 20.90 12.93
N HIS A 487 5.65 20.67 12.70
CA HIS A 487 6.24 19.34 12.51
C HIS A 487 7.30 18.98 13.56
N ARG A 488 7.59 19.84 14.54
CA ARG A 488 8.60 19.59 15.59
C ARG A 488 8.37 18.27 16.35
N SER A 489 7.10 17.94 16.65
CA SER A 489 6.69 16.71 17.36
C SER A 489 6.16 15.59 16.44
N ARG A 490 6.45 15.67 15.14
CA ARG A 490 5.93 14.76 14.09
C ARG A 490 7.05 14.09 13.29
N GLN A 491 8.17 13.79 13.94
CA GLN A 491 9.40 13.25 13.34
C GLN A 491 9.53 11.73 13.48
N GLY A 492 8.55 11.08 14.12
CA GLY A 492 8.53 9.63 14.34
C GLY A 492 8.74 9.25 15.80
N GLN A 493 8.68 10.23 16.72
CA GLN A 493 8.67 9.95 18.16
C GLN A 493 7.56 8.96 18.50
N ILE A 494 7.88 8.04 19.42
CA ILE A 494 6.96 6.99 19.86
C ILE A 494 5.75 7.64 20.54
N ARG A 495 4.57 7.14 20.18
CA ARG A 495 3.28 7.59 20.73
C ARG A 495 2.56 6.38 21.28
N LEU A 496 2.04 6.53 22.50
CA LEU A 496 1.14 5.54 23.07
C LEU A 496 -0.13 5.45 22.21
N ARG A 497 -0.50 4.21 21.91
CA ARG A 497 -1.73 3.88 21.22
C ARG A 497 -2.90 4.34 22.06
N LYS A 498 -3.82 5.07 21.43
CA LYS A 498 -5.12 5.40 22.01
C LYS A 498 -6.10 4.27 21.71
N ALA A 499 -7.17 4.18 22.51
CA ALA A 499 -8.26 3.25 22.26
C ALA A 499 -8.73 3.32 20.79
N GLU A 500 -9.10 2.16 20.23
CA GLU A 500 -9.57 1.95 18.86
C GLU A 500 -8.52 2.22 17.76
N LYS A 501 -7.33 2.72 18.11
CA LYS A 501 -6.24 2.87 17.15
C LYS A 501 -5.53 1.55 16.95
N SER A 502 -5.12 1.31 15.71
CA SER A 502 -4.44 0.09 15.30
C SER A 502 -3.06 -0.05 15.95
N ILE A 503 -2.79 -1.23 16.50
CA ILE A 503 -1.46 -1.65 16.99
C ILE A 503 -0.39 -1.62 15.87
N TYR A 504 -0.80 -1.78 14.62
CA TYR A 504 0.12 -1.80 13.46
C TYR A 504 0.59 -0.41 13.05
N THR A 505 -0.07 0.66 13.55
CA THR A 505 0.31 2.06 13.34
C THR A 505 0.92 2.70 14.59
N TYR A 506 0.46 2.27 15.77
CA TYR A 506 0.94 2.73 17.07
C TYR A 506 1.37 1.50 17.89
N PRO A 507 2.64 1.08 17.77
CA PRO A 507 3.10 -0.18 18.35
C PRO A 507 3.27 -0.14 19.88
N ALA A 508 3.34 1.02 20.52
CA ALA A 508 3.46 1.11 21.98
C ALA A 508 2.07 1.30 22.64
N PRO A 509 1.76 0.61 23.75
CA PRO A 509 2.64 -0.30 24.50
C PRO A 509 2.53 -1.78 24.09
N ASP A 510 1.63 -2.15 23.17
CA ASP A 510 1.29 -3.56 22.94
C ASP A 510 2.44 -4.40 22.33
N CYS A 511 3.22 -3.79 21.44
CA CYS A 511 4.37 -4.39 20.76
C CYS A 511 5.72 -3.92 21.31
N MET A 512 5.73 -2.93 22.20
CA MET A 512 6.94 -2.28 22.71
C MET A 512 6.97 -2.24 24.22
N CYS A 513 8.13 -2.51 24.79
CA CYS A 513 8.36 -2.58 26.22
C CYS A 513 9.23 -1.38 26.63
N GLN A 514 9.00 -0.81 27.81
CA GLN A 514 9.95 0.15 28.35
C GLN A 514 11.25 -0.57 28.68
N ALA A 515 12.37 -0.01 28.22
CA ALA A 515 13.67 -0.45 28.68
C ALA A 515 13.77 -0.12 30.16
N SER A 516 13.97 -1.14 30.99
CA SER A 516 14.31 -0.96 32.39
C SER A 516 15.48 0.01 32.48
N SER A 517 15.33 1.08 33.27
CA SER A 517 16.45 1.95 33.64
C SER A 517 17.50 1.06 34.30
N LYS A 518 18.63 0.87 33.62
CA LYS A 518 19.82 0.30 34.26
C LYS A 518 20.47 1.35 35.14
#